data_AF-A0A954GTF5-F1
#
_entry.id   AF-A0A954GTF5-F1
#
_cell.length_a   1.000
_cell.length_b   1.000
_cell.length_c   1.000
_cell.angle_alpha   90.00
_cell.angle_beta   90.00
_cell.angle_gamma   90.00
#
_symmetry.space_group_name_H-M   'P 1'
#
loop_
_entity.id
_entity.type
_entity.pdbx_description
1 polymer ?
#
loop_
_entity_poly.entity_id
_entity_poly.type
_entity_poly.pdbx_seq_one_letter_code
_entity_poly.pdbx_strand_id
1 'polypeptide(L)'
;IQCAWRLETNDGIVTGRSDLWEPVVPLEDSLVNDWNYERDGNLQDARIKDFLAGSSGIVAEYVELQLHGSFTIVFSSGHRLVVFSSGAKGEAWRLFRPATDQLHFVISGGRIEE
;
A
#
# COMPACT_ATOMS: atom_id res chain seq x y z
N ILE A 1 -6.70 4.11 -8.47
CA ILE A 1 -5.43 4.05 -7.70
C ILE A 1 -4.90 2.62 -7.81
N GLN A 2 -3.91 2.39 -8.67
CA GLN A 2 -3.37 1.04 -8.98
C GLN A 2 -1.84 0.98 -8.81
N CYS A 3 -1.28 1.85 -7.97
CA CYS A 3 0.15 1.86 -7.70
C CYS A 3 0.57 0.60 -6.96
N ALA A 4 1.67 -0.02 -7.38
CA ALA A 4 2.26 -1.12 -6.64
C ALA A 4 2.89 -0.54 -5.36
N TRP A 5 2.70 -1.23 -4.25
CA TRP A 5 3.31 -0.85 -2.98
C TRP A 5 3.58 -2.08 -2.13
N ARG A 6 4.53 -1.95 -1.21
CA ARG A 6 4.82 -2.95 -0.18
C ARG A 6 5.23 -2.30 1.13
N LEU A 7 4.91 -2.98 2.21
CA LEU A 7 5.32 -2.66 3.56
C LEU A 7 6.48 -3.58 3.95
N GLU A 8 7.57 -3.00 4.43
CA GLU A 8 8.79 -3.70 4.79
C GLU A 8 9.17 -3.46 6.25
N THR A 9 9.84 -4.46 6.82
CA THR A 9 10.58 -4.40 8.07
C THR A 9 12.07 -4.65 7.78
N ASN A 10 12.91 -4.60 8.82
CA ASN A 10 14.30 -5.01 8.71
C ASN A 10 14.44 -6.51 8.36
N ASP A 11 13.42 -7.32 8.68
CA ASP A 11 13.43 -8.77 8.50
C ASP A 11 12.82 -9.22 7.16
N GLY A 12 12.18 -8.31 6.41
CA GLY A 12 11.62 -8.60 5.10
C GLY A 12 10.31 -7.88 4.79
N ILE A 13 9.62 -8.36 3.76
CA ILE A 13 8.33 -7.81 3.30
C ILE A 13 7.22 -8.36 4.21
N VAL A 14 6.45 -7.44 4.81
CA VAL A 14 5.27 -7.77 5.60
C VAL A 14 4.10 -8.10 4.69
N THR A 15 3.78 -7.18 3.75
CA THR A 15 2.65 -7.31 2.81
C THR A 15 2.87 -6.39 1.61
N GLY A 16 2.03 -6.52 0.59
CA GLY A 16 1.97 -5.57 -0.51
C GLY A 16 0.64 -5.59 -1.25
N ARG A 17 0.54 -4.78 -2.31
CA ARG A 17 -0.70 -4.60 -3.09
C ARG A 17 -1.29 -5.93 -3.60
N SER A 18 -0.45 -6.89 -3.97
CA SER A 18 -0.87 -8.20 -4.48
C SER A 18 -1.63 -9.03 -3.46
N ASP A 19 -1.28 -8.94 -2.17
CA ASP A 19 -1.86 -9.75 -1.09
C ASP A 19 -3.35 -9.41 -0.83
N LEU A 20 -3.87 -8.33 -1.43
CA LEU A 20 -5.31 -8.02 -1.43
C LEU A 20 -6.11 -9.12 -2.14
N TRP A 21 -5.52 -9.75 -3.15
CA TRP A 21 -6.20 -10.75 -3.99
C TRP A 21 -5.95 -12.19 -3.53
N GLU A 22 -5.38 -12.35 -2.34
CA GLU A 22 -5.09 -13.64 -1.73
C GLU A 22 -6.00 -13.86 -0.51
N PRO A 23 -6.64 -15.02 -0.37
CA PRO A 23 -7.43 -15.35 0.80
C PRO A 23 -6.52 -15.57 2.02
N VAL A 24 -7.05 -15.29 3.22
CA VAL A 24 -6.29 -15.46 4.49
C VAL A 24 -5.90 -16.92 4.72
N VAL A 25 -6.76 -17.84 4.29
CA VAL A 25 -6.56 -19.29 4.34
C VAL A 25 -6.80 -19.87 2.95
N PRO A 26 -6.13 -20.99 2.60
CA PRO A 26 -6.39 -21.67 1.34
C PRO A 26 -7.88 -22.00 1.18
N LEU A 27 -8.43 -21.67 0.01
CA LEU A 27 -9.80 -21.98 -0.34
C LEU A 27 -9.87 -23.39 -0.93
N GLU A 28 -10.99 -24.07 -0.70
CA GLU A 28 -11.36 -25.23 -1.51
C GLU A 28 -11.67 -24.77 -2.94
N ASP A 29 -11.37 -25.60 -3.95
CA ASP A 29 -11.58 -25.27 -5.37
C ASP A 29 -13.01 -24.80 -5.67
N SER A 30 -13.99 -25.34 -4.96
CA SER A 30 -15.42 -25.01 -5.08
C SER A 30 -15.75 -23.58 -4.64
N LEU A 31 -14.93 -22.95 -3.81
CA LEU A 31 -15.17 -21.65 -3.20
C LEU A 31 -14.34 -20.52 -3.83
N VAL A 32 -13.39 -20.83 -4.71
CA VAL A 32 -12.48 -19.85 -5.32
C VAL A 32 -13.23 -18.74 -6.06
N ASN A 33 -14.28 -19.09 -6.80
CA ASN A 33 -15.05 -18.11 -7.58
C ASN A 33 -16.03 -17.29 -6.73
N ASP A 34 -16.40 -17.77 -5.55
CA ASP A 34 -17.35 -17.11 -4.65
C ASP A 34 -16.66 -16.19 -3.64
N TRP A 35 -15.34 -16.32 -3.50
CA TRP A 35 -14.55 -15.52 -2.57
C TRP A 35 -14.50 -14.05 -2.99
N ASN A 36 -14.66 -13.19 -2.00
CA ASN A 36 -14.61 -11.75 -2.16
C ASN A 36 -13.69 -11.14 -1.10
N TYR A 37 -12.61 -10.48 -1.55
CA TYR A 37 -11.56 -9.92 -0.69
C TYR A 37 -12.05 -8.86 0.32
N GLU A 38 -13.17 -8.18 0.05
CA GLU A 38 -13.77 -7.18 0.95
C GLU A 38 -14.68 -7.83 1.99
N ARG A 39 -15.46 -8.85 1.59
CA ARG A 39 -16.44 -9.52 2.45
C ARG A 39 -15.80 -10.59 3.34
N ASP A 40 -14.93 -11.39 2.77
CA ASP A 40 -14.40 -12.61 3.39
C ASP A 40 -13.03 -12.39 4.05
N GLY A 41 -12.45 -11.21 3.86
CA GLY A 41 -11.11 -10.86 4.30
C GLY A 41 -10.02 -11.33 3.32
N ASN A 42 -8.86 -10.71 3.43
CA ASN A 42 -7.72 -10.93 2.55
C ASN A 42 -6.39 -10.96 3.33
N LEU A 43 -5.37 -11.55 2.71
CA LEU A 43 -4.06 -11.74 3.30
C LEU A 43 -3.38 -10.41 3.65
N GLN A 44 -3.63 -9.36 2.86
CA GLN A 44 -3.11 -8.02 3.12
C GLN A 44 -3.60 -7.47 4.47
N ASP A 45 -4.90 -7.48 4.73
CA ASP A 45 -5.49 -6.99 5.96
C ASP A 45 -5.05 -7.82 7.17
N ALA A 46 -4.99 -9.14 7.03
CA ALA A 46 -4.51 -10.03 8.09
C ALA A 46 -3.07 -9.70 8.51
N ARG A 47 -2.17 -9.55 7.53
CA ARG A 47 -0.77 -9.20 7.77
C ARG A 47 -0.58 -7.80 8.36
N ILE A 48 -1.35 -6.82 7.90
CA ILE A 48 -1.34 -5.47 8.47
C ILE A 48 -1.81 -5.50 9.93
N LYS A 49 -2.87 -6.23 10.22
CA LYS A 49 -3.39 -6.37 11.59
C LYS A 49 -2.37 -6.98 12.52
N ASP A 50 -1.73 -8.08 12.12
CA ASP A 50 -0.71 -8.76 12.94
C ASP A 50 0.52 -7.88 13.15
N PHE A 51 0.96 -7.18 12.09
CA PHE A 51 2.05 -6.22 12.16
C PHE A 51 1.75 -5.07 13.12
N LEU A 52 0.55 -4.49 13.06
CA LEU A 52 0.15 -3.39 13.93
C LEU A 52 0.00 -3.85 15.39
N ALA A 53 -0.50 -5.05 15.64
CA ALA A 53 -0.64 -5.62 16.98
C ALA A 53 0.71 -5.83 17.68
N GLY A 54 1.78 -6.12 16.92
CA GLY A 54 3.15 -6.23 17.43
C GLY A 54 3.91 -4.90 17.54
N SER A 55 3.36 -3.80 17.00
CA SER A 55 4.03 -2.51 16.96
C SER A 55 3.64 -1.62 18.14
N SER A 56 4.60 -0.86 18.70
CA SER A 56 4.33 0.15 19.74
C SER A 56 3.85 1.50 19.18
N GLY A 57 3.36 1.50 17.93
CA GLY A 57 3.06 2.69 17.15
C GLY A 57 4.02 2.87 15.97
N ILE A 58 3.45 3.28 14.83
CA ILE A 58 4.18 3.50 13.59
C ILE A 58 4.05 4.98 13.24
N VAL A 59 5.16 5.69 13.37
CA VAL A 59 5.21 7.13 13.11
C VAL A 59 6.05 7.36 11.86
N ALA A 60 5.51 8.10 10.89
CA ALA A 60 6.29 8.49 9.71
C ALA A 60 7.35 9.51 10.14
N GLU A 61 8.62 9.23 9.85
CA GLU A 61 9.74 10.12 10.18
C GLU A 61 10.07 11.02 8.99
N TYR A 62 10.23 10.44 7.81
CA TYR A 62 10.55 11.18 6.59
C TYR A 62 10.12 10.42 5.33
N VAL A 63 10.17 11.13 4.21
CA VAL A 63 9.86 10.59 2.88
C VAL A 63 11.08 10.69 1.99
N GLU A 64 11.47 9.57 1.40
CA GLU A 64 12.48 9.51 0.35
C GLU A 64 11.80 9.54 -1.00
N LEU A 65 12.02 10.62 -1.75
CA LEU A 65 11.55 10.70 -3.12
C LEU A 65 12.43 9.85 -4.03
N GLN A 66 11.80 9.13 -4.94
CA GLN A 66 12.48 8.35 -5.97
C GLN A 66 12.09 8.90 -7.35
N LEU A 67 12.74 8.40 -8.39
CA LEU A 67 12.45 8.80 -9.75
C LEU A 67 11.01 8.43 -10.16
N HIS A 68 10.46 9.18 -11.10
CA HIS A 68 9.18 8.90 -11.77
C HIS A 68 7.96 8.83 -10.84
N GLY A 69 7.99 9.60 -9.75
CA GLY A 69 6.87 9.67 -8.79
C GLY A 69 6.78 8.46 -7.87
N SER A 70 7.81 7.62 -7.80
CA SER A 70 7.94 6.63 -6.74
C SER A 70 8.43 7.30 -5.44
N PHE A 71 8.12 6.71 -4.29
CA PHE A 71 8.61 7.22 -3.01
C PHE A 71 8.65 6.11 -1.96
N THR A 72 9.40 6.35 -0.90
CA THR A 72 9.38 5.53 0.32
C THR A 72 9.05 6.40 1.52
N ILE A 73 8.04 6.01 2.30
CA ILE A 73 7.84 6.56 3.64
C ILE A 73 8.65 5.71 4.60
N VAL A 74 9.55 6.33 5.35
CA VAL A 74 10.32 5.68 6.40
C VAL A 74 9.65 5.98 7.73
N PHE A 75 9.38 4.92 8.49
CA PHE A 75 8.75 5.00 9.80
C PHE A 75 9.77 4.75 10.91
N SER A 76 9.40 5.19 12.12
CA SER A 76 10.08 4.84 13.37
C SER A 76 10.29 3.32 13.45
N SER A 77 11.46 2.90 13.94
CA SER A 77 11.89 1.48 14.01
C SER A 77 12.35 0.86 12.68
N GLY A 78 12.51 1.65 11.62
CA GLY A 78 13.10 1.21 10.35
C GLY A 78 12.12 0.52 9.39
N HIS A 79 10.82 0.54 9.70
CA HIS A 79 9.78 0.07 8.78
C HIS A 79 9.66 1.01 7.58
N ARG A 80 9.26 0.48 6.42
CA ARG A 80 9.15 1.27 5.19
C ARG A 80 7.88 0.96 4.41
N LEU A 81 7.17 1.97 3.95
CA LEU A 81 6.15 1.84 2.91
C LEU A 81 6.77 2.29 1.59
N VAL A 82 7.05 1.34 0.71
CA VAL A 82 7.65 1.59 -0.60
C VAL A 82 6.55 1.61 -1.66
N VAL A 83 6.48 2.69 -2.42
CA VAL A 83 5.46 2.93 -3.44
C VAL A 83 6.12 3.09 -4.80
N PHE A 84 5.73 2.23 -5.75
CA PHE A 84 6.32 2.15 -7.09
C PHE A 84 5.33 2.67 -8.13
N SER A 85 5.60 3.86 -8.65
CA SER A 85 4.87 4.40 -9.78
C SER A 85 5.11 3.51 -11.00
N SER A 86 4.07 2.81 -11.45
CA SER A 86 4.16 1.85 -12.56
C SER A 86 4.18 2.52 -13.94
N GLY A 87 4.01 3.85 -14.01
CA GLY A 87 3.85 4.58 -15.27
C GLY A 87 2.58 4.21 -16.05
N ALA A 88 1.72 3.35 -15.49
CA ALA A 88 0.46 2.96 -16.10
C ALA A 88 -0.46 4.18 -16.28
N LYS A 89 -1.40 4.07 -17.23
CA LYS A 89 -2.39 5.14 -17.46
C LYS A 89 -3.24 5.34 -16.21
N GLY A 90 -3.47 6.61 -15.87
CA GLY A 90 -4.28 7.03 -14.73
C GLY A 90 -3.45 7.37 -13.49
N GLU A 91 -4.17 7.63 -12.40
CA GLU A 91 -3.60 8.02 -11.12
C GLU A 91 -2.88 6.86 -10.43
N ALA A 92 -1.60 7.09 -10.13
CA ALA A 92 -0.82 6.24 -9.26
C ALA A 92 -1.20 6.50 -7.80
N TRP A 93 -1.03 7.74 -7.33
CA TRP A 93 -1.34 8.15 -5.96
C TRP A 93 -1.55 9.66 -5.87
N ARG A 94 -2.17 10.10 -4.76
CA ARG A 94 -2.36 11.52 -4.44
C ARG A 94 -2.03 11.81 -2.97
N LEU A 95 -1.51 13.00 -2.72
CA LEU A 95 -1.44 13.61 -1.41
C LEU A 95 -2.51 14.71 -1.33
N PHE A 96 -3.35 14.65 -0.30
CA PHE A 96 -4.44 15.59 -0.11
C PHE A 96 -4.69 15.85 1.38
N ARG A 97 -5.35 16.97 1.68
CA ARG A 97 -5.82 17.28 3.03
C ARG A 97 -7.30 16.93 3.14
N PRO A 98 -7.67 15.91 3.93
CA PRO A 98 -9.07 15.52 4.10
C PRO A 98 -9.93 16.69 4.57
N ALA A 99 -11.18 16.73 4.10
CA ALA A 99 -12.18 17.74 4.46
C ALA A 99 -11.78 19.20 4.15
N THR A 100 -10.90 19.41 3.17
CA THR A 100 -10.56 20.74 2.64
C THR A 100 -10.66 20.75 1.13
N ASP A 101 -10.97 21.91 0.54
CA ASP A 101 -10.98 22.12 -0.93
C ASP A 101 -9.59 22.45 -1.49
N GLN A 102 -8.52 22.12 -0.75
CA GLN A 102 -7.16 22.37 -1.23
C GLN A 102 -6.81 21.45 -2.40
N LEU A 103 -6.08 22.01 -3.38
CA LEU A 103 -5.59 21.23 -4.52
C LEU A 103 -4.81 20.00 -4.05
N HIS A 104 -5.12 18.87 -4.66
CA HIS A 104 -4.40 17.63 -4.42
C HIS A 104 -3.09 17.65 -5.20
N PHE A 105 -2.04 17.07 -4.62
CA PHE A 105 -0.84 16.74 -5.36
C PHE A 105 -0.99 15.33 -5.91
N VAL A 106 -1.00 15.16 -7.23
CA VAL A 106 -1.32 13.89 -7.88
C VAL A 106 -0.16 13.44 -8.77
N ILE A 107 0.17 12.14 -8.69
CA ILE A 107 1.08 11.49 -9.63
C ILE A 107 0.29 10.59 -10.57
N SER A 108 0.44 10.84 -11.87
CA SER A 108 -0.22 10.11 -12.96
C SER A 108 0.79 9.81 -14.06
N GLY A 109 0.77 8.59 -14.61
CA GLY A 109 1.68 8.23 -15.72
C GLY A 109 3.17 8.51 -15.47
N GLY A 110 3.64 8.35 -14.22
CA GLY A 110 5.04 8.55 -13.85
C GLY A 110 5.49 9.99 -13.62
N ARG A 111 4.58 10.96 -13.57
CA ARG A 111 4.87 12.40 -13.41
C ARG A 111 3.81 13.10 -12.57
N ILE A 112 4.06 14.35 -12.21
CA ILE A 112 3.07 15.23 -11.59
C ILE A 112 1.95 15.49 -12.61
N GLU A 113 0.69 15.36 -12.18
CA GLU A 113 -0.48 15.78 -12.94
C GLU A 113 -0.59 17.31 -12.87
N GLU A 114 -0.64 17.97 -14.03
CA GLU A 114 -0.78 19.42 -14.17
C GLU A 114 -2.23 19.90 -14.00
#